data_AF-A0A4Q3UWF6-F1
#
_entry.id   AF-A0A4Q3UWF6-F1
#
_cell.length_a   1.000
_cell.length_b   1.000
_cell.length_c   1.000
_cell.angle_alpha   90.00
_cell.angle_beta   90.00
_cell.angle_gamma   90.00
#
_symmetry.space_group_name_H-M   'P 1'
#
loop_
_entity.id
_entity.type
_entity.pdbx_description
1 polymer ?
#
loop_
_entity_poly.entity_id
_entity_poly.type
_entity_poly.pdbx_seq_one_letter_code
_entity_poly.pdbx_strand_id
1 'polypeptide(L)'
;SEMMVTVVDPQASRVETDFRSRHPDLCKPKDGASDSGLGNEGHVDFGFFEGDFRLNDEKLFAFIRERSKTAEISAVYVAIDVERRPLGLALALRGMATQQKLFRAPVFVCAQHGAGLPTVHHGAGYVGDATEPKARIELERKAGQDARLCDLRIVSFGSWPEAFDGAGLLEKEFDAQAKRFHKEYERRRVEESRRRDPVAPLSDPQPWEILPDQLRVSNRRVAAHIRAKAHAAGYDLGAWLDSSKDWGTHDLPPAAKLLPNETDEELAGERAALMLDLGKLEHRRWMLDRYLDGWRKGERDDYARQRPDLIPFEELDETSKKKDYTVIRVTHTLLEGKSPGGKWRS
;
A
#
# COMPACT_ATOMS: atom_id res chain seq x y z
N SER A 1 7.93 6.22 10.50
CA SER A 1 8.78 5.05 10.29
C SER A 1 9.28 5.06 8.85
N GLU A 2 10.55 4.74 8.63
CA GLU A 2 11.13 4.61 7.31
C GLU A 2 10.53 3.38 6.59
N MET A 3 10.16 3.51 5.31
CA MET A 3 9.66 2.37 4.55
C MET A 3 10.87 1.59 4.05
N MET A 4 10.96 0.33 4.46
CA MET A 4 12.08 -0.54 4.14
C MET A 4 11.58 -1.76 3.36
N VAL A 5 12.29 -2.11 2.31
CA VAL A 5 12.08 -3.34 1.54
C VAL A 5 13.41 -4.08 1.51
N THR A 6 13.37 -5.39 1.73
CA THR A 6 14.55 -6.25 1.63
C THR A 6 14.27 -7.35 0.61
N VAL A 7 15.13 -7.43 -0.41
CA VAL A 7 15.08 -8.44 -1.45
C VAL A 7 16.24 -9.41 -1.23
N VAL A 8 15.90 -10.67 -0.97
CA VAL A 8 16.88 -11.75 -0.89
C VAL A 8 16.69 -12.66 -2.09
N ASP A 9 17.70 -12.74 -2.95
CA ASP A 9 17.66 -13.52 -4.18
C ASP A 9 19.07 -14.01 -4.56
N PRO A 10 19.26 -15.24 -5.08
CA PRO A 10 20.57 -15.71 -5.54
C PRO A 10 21.23 -14.86 -6.65
N GLN A 11 20.48 -13.94 -7.28
CA GLN A 11 20.96 -12.98 -8.27
C GLN A 11 20.69 -11.54 -7.83
N ALA A 12 20.66 -11.27 -6.51
CA ALA A 12 20.29 -9.97 -5.96
C ALA A 12 21.08 -8.80 -6.56
N SER A 13 22.38 -8.95 -6.84
CA SER A 13 23.17 -7.89 -7.48
C SER A 13 22.65 -7.52 -8.88
N ARG A 14 22.20 -8.51 -9.66
CA ARG A 14 21.60 -8.27 -10.98
C ARG A 14 20.23 -7.61 -10.83
N VAL A 15 19.38 -8.12 -9.94
CA VAL A 15 18.04 -7.58 -9.66
C VAL A 15 18.14 -6.13 -9.18
N GLU A 16 19.06 -5.84 -8.27
CA GLU A 16 19.32 -4.49 -7.78
C GLU A 16 19.71 -3.54 -8.91
N THR A 17 20.67 -3.93 -9.75
CA THR A 17 21.16 -3.10 -10.87
C THR A 17 20.02 -2.74 -11.81
N ASP A 18 19.24 -3.74 -12.21
CA ASP A 18 18.09 -3.57 -13.10
C ASP A 18 17.01 -2.67 -12.45
N PHE A 19 16.66 -2.90 -11.18
CA PHE A 19 15.67 -2.11 -10.45
C PHE A 19 16.09 -0.63 -10.30
N ARG A 20 17.30 -0.38 -9.82
CA ARG A 20 17.81 0.99 -9.60
C ARG A 20 17.95 1.77 -10.91
N SER A 21 18.30 1.12 -12.02
CA SER A 21 18.38 1.78 -13.33
C SER A 21 17.04 2.32 -13.83
N ARG A 22 15.94 1.60 -13.53
CA ARG A 22 14.58 1.96 -13.91
C ARG A 22 13.97 2.98 -12.94
N HIS A 23 14.35 2.95 -11.66
CA HIS A 23 13.77 3.76 -10.58
C HIS A 23 14.81 4.52 -9.73
N PRO A 24 15.66 5.37 -10.32
CA PRO A 24 16.78 5.97 -9.59
C PRO A 24 16.35 6.92 -8.48
N ASP A 25 15.23 7.63 -8.65
CA ASP A 25 14.71 8.58 -7.65
C ASP A 25 13.92 7.89 -6.53
N LEU A 26 13.61 6.60 -6.67
CA LEU A 26 12.83 5.84 -5.69
C LEU A 26 13.72 5.29 -4.56
N CYS A 27 14.93 4.86 -4.90
CA CYS A 27 15.83 4.18 -3.99
C CYS A 27 16.77 5.16 -3.29
N LYS A 28 17.02 4.96 -1.99
CA LYS A 28 18.12 5.66 -1.32
C LYS A 28 19.48 5.32 -1.94
N PRO A 29 20.45 6.27 -1.99
CA PRO A 29 21.82 6.00 -2.44
C PRO A 29 22.47 4.85 -1.67
N LYS A 30 23.37 4.10 -2.32
CA LYS A 30 23.96 2.86 -1.76
C LYS A 30 24.78 3.06 -0.47
N ASP A 31 25.46 4.20 -0.32
CA ASP A 31 26.53 4.33 0.69
C ASP A 31 26.51 5.65 1.47
N GLY A 32 25.36 6.33 1.59
CA GLY A 32 25.33 7.67 2.21
C GLY A 32 26.18 8.73 1.48
N ALA A 33 26.79 8.37 0.35
CA ALA A 33 27.44 9.30 -0.56
C ALA A 33 26.35 10.17 -1.19
N SER A 34 26.27 11.41 -0.71
CA SER A 34 25.51 12.51 -1.30
C SER A 34 26.16 12.91 -2.63
N ASP A 35 26.23 12.01 -3.60
CA ASP A 35 26.82 12.30 -4.91
C ASP A 35 25.73 12.55 -5.95
N SER A 36 24.92 13.56 -5.66
CA SER A 36 24.38 14.48 -6.64
C SER A 36 23.92 15.71 -5.85
N GLY A 37 24.40 16.90 -6.23
CA GLY A 37 24.04 18.19 -5.59
C GLY A 37 22.57 18.60 -5.76
N LEU A 38 21.67 17.64 -5.90
CA LEU A 38 20.22 17.77 -5.92
C LEU A 38 19.70 16.85 -4.83
N GLY A 39 19.23 17.41 -3.72
CA GLY A 39 18.80 16.69 -2.50
C GLY A 39 17.75 15.61 -2.74
N ASN A 40 18.18 14.45 -3.20
CA ASN A 40 17.36 13.30 -3.54
C ASN A 40 17.61 12.20 -2.50
N GLU A 41 17.10 12.42 -1.29
CA GLU A 41 16.96 11.35 -0.30
C GLU A 41 15.86 10.41 -0.80
N GLY A 42 16.23 9.25 -1.36
CA GLY A 42 15.28 8.30 -1.90
C GLY A 42 14.14 7.94 -0.92
N HIS A 43 12.96 7.64 -1.46
CA HIS A 43 11.70 7.53 -0.70
C HIS A 43 11.52 6.20 0.05
N VAL A 44 12.29 5.18 -0.36
CA VAL A 44 12.25 3.82 0.20
C VAL A 44 13.68 3.28 0.35
N ASP A 45 13.98 2.71 1.51
CA ASP A 45 15.23 1.99 1.75
C ASP A 45 15.10 0.56 1.21
N PHE A 46 15.75 0.31 0.07
CA PHE A 46 15.87 -1.02 -0.50
C PHE A 46 17.21 -1.67 -0.13
N GLY A 47 17.14 -2.80 0.56
CA GLY A 47 18.27 -3.70 0.79
C GLY A 47 18.22 -4.88 -0.16
N PHE A 48 19.32 -5.18 -0.84
CA PHE A 48 19.45 -6.36 -1.70
C PHE A 48 20.55 -7.26 -1.15
N PHE A 49 20.27 -8.56 -1.03
CA PHE A 49 21.23 -9.52 -0.52
C PHE A 49 21.22 -10.81 -1.33
N GLU A 50 22.41 -11.22 -1.78
CA GLU A 50 22.57 -12.49 -2.48
C GLU A 50 22.57 -13.64 -1.47
N GLY A 51 21.48 -14.38 -1.39
CA GLY A 51 21.33 -15.41 -0.36
C GLY A 51 20.17 -16.38 -0.58
N ASP A 52 20.15 -17.42 0.24
CA ASP A 52 19.14 -18.47 0.22
C ASP A 52 18.86 -18.95 1.65
N PHE A 53 17.63 -18.77 2.13
CA PHE A 53 17.22 -19.20 3.48
C PHE A 53 17.17 -20.72 3.67
N ARG A 54 17.42 -21.52 2.63
CA ARG A 54 17.67 -22.97 2.79
C ARG A 54 19.08 -23.27 3.28
N LEU A 55 19.98 -22.30 3.15
CA LEU A 55 21.35 -22.38 3.62
C LEU A 55 21.46 -21.68 4.97
N ASN A 56 22.18 -22.30 5.90
CA ASN A 56 22.48 -21.69 7.20
C ASN A 56 23.59 -20.64 7.04
N ASP A 57 23.25 -19.47 6.48
CA ASP A 57 24.17 -18.39 6.17
C ASP A 57 24.13 -17.28 7.23
N GLU A 58 25.15 -17.25 8.10
CA GLU A 58 25.29 -16.23 9.14
C GLU A 58 25.42 -14.80 8.58
N LYS A 59 25.93 -14.61 7.35
CA LYS A 59 26.02 -13.27 6.75
C LYS A 59 24.64 -12.73 6.40
N LEU A 60 23.79 -13.58 5.83
CA LEU A 60 22.39 -13.25 5.56
C LEU A 60 21.67 -12.89 6.87
N PHE A 61 21.86 -13.65 7.94
CA PHE A 61 21.21 -13.38 9.22
C PHE A 61 21.70 -12.10 9.87
N ALA A 62 23.00 -11.84 9.82
CA ALA A 62 23.57 -10.58 10.29
C ALA A 62 22.98 -9.39 9.51
N PHE A 63 22.86 -9.49 8.19
CA PHE A 63 22.25 -8.46 7.35
C PHE A 63 20.79 -8.19 7.71
N ILE A 64 19.98 -9.25 7.87
CA ILE A 64 18.58 -9.12 8.29
C ILE A 64 18.48 -8.49 9.67
N ARG A 65 19.26 -8.96 10.66
CA ARG A 65 19.28 -8.41 12.02
C ARG A 65 19.65 -6.93 12.03
N GLU A 66 20.62 -6.53 11.23
CA GLU A 66 21.04 -5.13 11.15
C GLU A 66 19.91 -4.24 10.64
N ARG A 67 19.27 -4.62 9.52
CA ARG A 67 18.12 -3.88 8.98
C ARG A 67 16.95 -3.86 9.96
N SER A 68 16.73 -4.95 10.69
CA SER A 68 15.67 -5.04 11.70
C SER A 68 15.89 -4.16 12.93
N LYS A 69 17.09 -3.58 13.15
CA LYS A 69 17.31 -2.57 14.20
C LYS A 69 16.59 -1.25 13.89
N THR A 70 16.43 -0.92 12.62
CA THR A 70 15.77 0.32 12.17
C THR A 70 14.25 0.18 12.18
N ALA A 71 13.73 -0.97 11.71
CA ALA A 71 12.31 -1.26 11.71
C ALA A 71 12.05 -2.77 11.81
N GLU A 72 11.01 -3.16 12.55
CA GLU A 72 10.58 -4.55 12.61
C GLU A 72 10.04 -5.02 11.25
N ILE A 73 10.32 -6.28 10.90
CA ILE A 73 9.75 -6.91 9.71
C ILE A 73 8.27 -7.16 9.97
N SER A 74 7.39 -6.58 9.15
CA SER A 74 5.94 -6.68 9.27
C SER A 74 5.32 -7.78 8.40
N ALA A 75 5.94 -8.13 7.28
CA ALA A 75 5.48 -9.18 6.38
C ALA A 75 6.66 -9.77 5.59
N VAL A 76 6.59 -11.06 5.27
CA VAL A 76 7.56 -11.74 4.39
C VAL A 76 6.83 -12.37 3.21
N TYR A 77 7.30 -12.11 1.99
CA TYR A 77 6.73 -12.66 0.76
C TYR A 77 7.72 -13.62 0.10
N VAL A 78 7.27 -14.83 -0.17
CA VAL A 78 7.98 -15.87 -0.93
C VAL A 78 7.32 -15.98 -2.30
N ALA A 79 7.88 -15.28 -3.28
CA ALA A 79 7.37 -15.16 -4.64
C ALA A 79 8.35 -15.73 -5.67
N ILE A 80 8.82 -16.96 -5.45
CA ILE A 80 9.65 -17.69 -6.41
C ILE A 80 8.79 -18.55 -7.33
N ASP A 81 9.30 -18.83 -8.53
CA ASP A 81 8.65 -19.76 -9.46
C ASP A 81 8.40 -21.14 -8.81
N VAL A 82 7.34 -21.81 -9.23
CA VAL A 82 6.89 -23.12 -8.72
C VAL A 82 7.99 -24.17 -8.82
N GLU A 83 8.81 -24.12 -9.88
CA GLU A 83 9.97 -25.00 -10.07
C GLU A 83 10.99 -24.88 -8.92
N ARG A 84 11.06 -23.70 -8.28
CA ARG A 84 11.98 -23.43 -7.18
C ARG A 84 11.44 -23.85 -5.81
N ARG A 85 10.30 -24.54 -5.76
CA ARG A 85 9.67 -25.11 -4.55
C ARG A 85 9.40 -24.04 -3.46
N PRO A 86 8.49 -23.07 -3.71
CA PRO A 86 8.21 -21.95 -2.82
C PRO A 86 7.83 -22.36 -1.38
N LEU A 87 7.07 -23.46 -1.22
CA LEU A 87 6.69 -23.96 0.09
C LEU A 87 7.90 -24.48 0.90
N GLY A 88 8.85 -25.16 0.25
CA GLY A 88 10.06 -25.65 0.91
C GLY A 88 10.92 -24.51 1.45
N LEU A 89 11.07 -23.44 0.66
CA LEU A 89 11.76 -22.22 1.09
C LEU A 89 11.04 -21.55 2.26
N ALA A 90 9.71 -21.41 2.20
CA ALA A 90 8.92 -20.81 3.26
C ALA A 90 9.03 -21.58 4.60
N LEU A 91 9.03 -22.92 4.55
CA LEU A 91 9.22 -23.77 5.72
C LEU A 91 10.63 -23.62 6.32
N ALA A 92 11.67 -23.59 5.48
CA ALA A 92 13.04 -23.36 5.91
C ALA A 92 13.18 -21.97 6.57
N LEU A 93 12.68 -20.93 5.90
CA LEU A 93 12.68 -19.56 6.40
C LEU A 93 11.94 -19.44 7.74
N ARG A 94 10.76 -20.06 7.90
CA ARG A 94 10.05 -20.10 9.18
C ARG A 94 10.89 -20.78 10.27
N GLY A 95 11.47 -21.96 9.96
CA GLY A 95 12.31 -22.69 10.89
C GLY A 95 13.49 -21.84 11.38
N MET A 96 14.17 -21.15 10.46
CA MET A 96 15.29 -20.29 10.81
C MET A 96 14.86 -19.02 11.54
N ALA A 97 13.76 -18.38 11.14
CA ALA A 97 13.23 -17.21 11.85
C ALA A 97 12.91 -17.55 13.32
N THR A 98 12.35 -18.74 13.58
CA THR A 98 12.11 -19.25 14.94
C THR A 98 13.41 -19.49 15.70
N GLN A 99 14.36 -20.24 15.12
CA GLN A 99 15.61 -20.63 15.79
C GLN A 99 16.51 -19.43 16.07
N GLN A 100 16.64 -18.53 15.09
CA GLN A 100 17.55 -17.38 15.11
C GLN A 100 16.89 -16.11 15.62
N LYS A 101 15.59 -16.17 15.98
CA LYS A 101 14.76 -15.06 16.46
C LYS A 101 14.81 -13.84 15.55
N LEU A 102 14.74 -14.05 14.23
CA LEU A 102 14.94 -12.98 13.24
C LEU A 102 13.76 -12.01 13.16
N PHE A 103 12.53 -12.53 13.18
CA PHE A 103 11.29 -11.75 13.12
C PHE A 103 10.10 -12.58 13.57
N ARG A 104 8.92 -11.96 13.65
CA ARG A 104 7.63 -12.62 13.95
C ARG A 104 6.59 -12.51 12.84
N ALA A 105 6.87 -11.72 11.81
CA ALA A 105 5.98 -11.52 10.66
C ALA A 105 5.43 -12.83 10.08
N PRO A 106 4.16 -12.83 9.63
CA PRO A 106 3.61 -13.89 8.79
C PRO A 106 4.41 -14.05 7.48
N VAL A 107 4.38 -15.27 6.94
CA VAL A 107 5.05 -15.65 5.70
C VAL A 107 4.02 -15.96 4.62
N PHE A 108 3.95 -15.11 3.62
CA PHE A 108 3.04 -15.23 2.49
C PHE A 108 3.74 -15.94 1.33
N VAL A 109 3.19 -17.06 0.88
CA VAL A 109 3.74 -17.88 -0.20
C VAL A 109 2.89 -17.74 -1.45
N CYS A 110 3.50 -17.33 -2.56
CA CYS A 110 2.80 -17.27 -3.83
C CYS A 110 2.46 -18.69 -4.28
N ALA A 111 1.19 -19.08 -4.14
CA ALA A 111 0.72 -20.44 -4.39
C ALA A 111 -0.70 -20.41 -4.97
N GLN A 112 -0.79 -20.52 -6.30
CA GLN A 112 -2.05 -20.37 -7.05
C GLN A 112 -3.17 -21.33 -6.61
N HIS A 113 -2.81 -22.51 -6.08
CA HIS A 113 -3.75 -23.54 -5.61
C HIS A 113 -3.69 -23.74 -4.09
N GLY A 114 -3.18 -22.76 -3.33
CA GLY A 114 -3.04 -22.84 -1.88
C GLY A 114 -1.94 -23.77 -1.38
N ALA A 115 -1.38 -24.64 -2.23
CA ALA A 115 -0.32 -25.60 -1.89
C ALA A 115 -0.64 -26.50 -0.66
N GLY A 116 -1.93 -26.74 -0.38
CA GLY A 116 -2.38 -27.48 0.80
C GLY A 116 -2.22 -26.72 2.13
N LEU A 117 -1.90 -25.42 2.08
CA LEU A 117 -1.82 -24.58 3.28
C LEU A 117 -3.23 -24.31 3.84
N PRO A 118 -3.36 -24.13 5.17
CA PRO A 118 -4.63 -23.79 5.78
C PRO A 118 -5.18 -22.48 5.24
N THR A 119 -6.48 -22.45 4.92
CA THR A 119 -7.19 -21.21 4.63
C THR A 119 -7.11 -20.29 5.84
N VAL A 120 -6.85 -19.01 5.59
CA VAL A 120 -6.88 -17.96 6.61
C VAL A 120 -7.84 -16.88 6.14
N HIS A 121 -8.76 -16.48 7.02
CA HIS A 121 -9.67 -15.38 6.74
C HIS A 121 -8.96 -14.04 6.91
N HIS A 122 -9.44 -13.02 6.19
CA HIS A 122 -8.96 -11.65 6.33
C HIS A 122 -9.03 -11.16 7.79
N GLY A 123 -8.11 -10.27 8.17
CA GLY A 123 -8.03 -9.72 9.54
C GLY A 123 -6.59 -9.63 10.03
N ALA A 124 -6.38 -8.83 11.09
CA ALA A 124 -5.08 -8.75 11.76
C ALA A 124 -4.74 -10.07 12.48
N GLY A 125 -5.77 -10.82 12.88
CA GLY A 125 -5.60 -12.08 13.61
C GLY A 125 -4.92 -11.84 14.95
N TYR A 126 -4.00 -12.72 15.30
CA TYR A 126 -3.31 -12.74 16.59
C TYR A 126 -1.81 -12.38 16.48
N VAL A 127 -1.41 -11.63 15.46
CA VAL A 127 0.00 -11.29 15.22
C VAL A 127 0.49 -10.34 16.31
N GLY A 128 1.56 -10.70 17.02
CA GLY A 128 2.18 -9.91 18.09
C GLY A 128 1.54 -10.05 19.47
N ASP A 129 0.43 -10.77 19.62
CA ASP A 129 -0.37 -10.83 20.86
C ASP A 129 0.31 -11.60 22.02
N ALA A 130 1.35 -12.39 21.74
CA ALA A 130 2.02 -13.23 22.73
C ALA A 130 3.54 -13.03 22.76
N THR A 131 4.06 -12.66 23.93
CA THR A 131 5.52 -12.51 24.16
C THR A 131 6.17 -13.80 24.63
N GLU A 132 5.52 -14.53 25.54
CA GLU A 132 6.03 -15.74 26.20
C GLU A 132 5.88 -17.01 25.33
N PRO A 133 6.84 -17.95 25.35
CA PRO A 133 6.81 -19.16 24.51
C PRO A 133 5.54 -20.00 24.68
N LYS A 134 5.09 -20.21 25.93
CA LYS A 134 3.87 -21.00 26.20
C LYS A 134 2.62 -20.33 25.63
N ALA A 135 2.51 -19.01 25.77
CA ALA A 135 1.40 -18.23 25.25
C ALA A 135 1.37 -18.26 23.71
N ARG A 136 2.54 -18.22 23.05
CA ARG A 136 2.63 -18.32 21.59
C ARG A 136 2.13 -19.65 21.06
N ILE A 137 2.51 -20.76 21.69
CA ILE A 137 2.05 -22.09 21.28
C ILE A 137 0.52 -22.20 21.39
N GLU A 138 -0.05 -21.69 22.49
CA GLU A 138 -1.49 -21.70 22.70
C GLU A 138 -2.22 -20.81 21.69
N LEU A 139 -1.65 -19.64 21.39
CA LEU A 139 -2.19 -18.68 20.45
C LEU A 139 -2.09 -19.18 18.99
N GLU A 140 -1.01 -19.88 18.61
CA GLU A 140 -0.90 -20.58 17.33
C GLU A 140 -1.97 -21.67 17.20
N ARG A 141 -2.17 -22.47 18.26
CA ARG A 141 -3.23 -23.49 18.30
C ARG A 141 -4.61 -22.86 18.11
N LYS A 142 -4.90 -21.77 18.82
CA LYS A 142 -6.15 -21.01 18.70
C LYS A 142 -6.32 -20.41 17.31
N ALA A 143 -5.28 -19.77 16.78
CA ALA A 143 -5.27 -19.22 15.41
C ALA A 143 -5.60 -20.31 14.37
N GLY A 144 -5.09 -21.53 14.57
CA GLY A 144 -5.40 -22.68 13.74
C GLY A 144 -6.89 -23.03 13.74
N GLN A 145 -7.51 -23.02 14.92
CA GLN A 145 -8.94 -23.30 15.11
C GLN A 145 -9.83 -22.19 14.50
N ASP A 146 -9.43 -20.94 14.69
CA ASP A 146 -10.19 -19.77 14.24
C ASP A 146 -9.89 -19.36 12.79
N ALA A 147 -8.96 -20.06 12.12
CA ALA A 147 -8.46 -19.73 10.77
C ALA A 147 -7.99 -18.27 10.63
N ARG A 148 -7.22 -17.78 11.61
CA ARG A 148 -6.69 -16.40 11.69
C ARG A 148 -5.16 -16.32 11.48
N LEU A 149 -4.65 -15.16 11.06
CA LEU A 149 -3.21 -14.90 11.06
C LEU A 149 -2.63 -14.98 12.48
N CYS A 150 -1.36 -15.36 12.60
CA CYS A 150 -0.57 -15.30 13.84
C CYS A 150 0.92 -15.24 13.48
N ASP A 151 1.77 -15.07 14.49
CA ASP A 151 3.23 -15.02 14.33
C ASP A 151 3.75 -16.19 13.48
N LEU A 152 4.61 -15.87 12.51
CA LEU A 152 5.31 -16.84 11.64
C LEU A 152 4.40 -17.82 10.87
N ARG A 153 3.08 -17.58 10.82
CA ARG A 153 2.15 -18.42 10.07
C ARG A 153 2.47 -18.37 8.59
N ILE A 154 2.52 -19.55 7.96
CA ILE A 154 2.70 -19.68 6.52
C ILE A 154 1.31 -19.72 5.88
N VAL A 155 1.08 -18.82 4.94
CA VAL A 155 -0.22 -18.64 4.29
C VAL A 155 0.01 -18.52 2.80
N SER A 156 -0.85 -19.13 1.99
CA SER A 156 -0.85 -18.85 0.56
C SER A 156 -1.36 -17.44 0.31
N PHE A 157 -0.82 -16.77 -0.70
CA PHE A 157 -1.43 -15.59 -1.29
C PHE A 157 -1.38 -15.70 -2.82
N GLY A 158 -2.19 -14.88 -3.48
CA GLY A 158 -2.20 -14.79 -4.94
C GLY A 158 -3.06 -15.87 -5.58
N SER A 159 -4.03 -16.43 -4.85
CA SER A 159 -5.11 -17.16 -5.50
C SER A 159 -5.87 -16.21 -6.43
N TRP A 160 -6.40 -16.71 -7.55
CA TRP A 160 -7.12 -15.86 -8.50
C TRP A 160 -8.27 -15.06 -7.84
N PRO A 161 -9.09 -15.64 -6.95
CA PRO A 161 -10.12 -14.86 -6.25
C PRO A 161 -9.56 -13.72 -5.39
N GLU A 162 -8.46 -13.93 -4.66
CA GLU A 162 -7.81 -12.88 -3.85
C GLU A 162 -7.19 -11.79 -4.72
N ALA A 163 -6.49 -12.19 -5.78
CA ALA A 163 -5.86 -11.27 -6.73
C ALA A 163 -6.91 -10.40 -7.43
N PHE A 164 -8.05 -11.00 -7.79
CA PHE A 164 -9.15 -10.29 -8.42
C PHE A 164 -9.90 -9.39 -7.43
N ASP A 165 -10.15 -9.81 -6.19
CA ASP A 165 -10.77 -8.96 -5.16
C ASP A 165 -9.88 -7.75 -4.83
N GLY A 166 -8.58 -7.99 -4.56
CA GLY A 166 -7.62 -6.94 -4.24
C GLY A 166 -7.40 -5.94 -5.38
N ALA A 167 -7.61 -6.36 -6.63
CA ALA A 167 -7.57 -5.49 -7.80
C ALA A 167 -8.93 -4.83 -8.13
N GLY A 168 -10.00 -5.09 -7.37
CA GLY A 168 -11.36 -4.61 -7.67
C GLY A 168 -11.99 -5.25 -8.91
N LEU A 169 -11.40 -6.34 -9.44
CA LEU A 169 -11.90 -7.05 -10.63
C LEU A 169 -13.18 -7.86 -10.35
N LEU A 170 -13.48 -8.14 -9.08
CA LEU A 170 -14.71 -8.84 -8.66
C LEU A 170 -15.85 -7.89 -8.25
N GLU A 171 -15.67 -6.58 -8.41
CA GLU A 171 -16.77 -5.62 -8.22
C GLU A 171 -17.95 -5.96 -9.14
N LYS A 172 -19.18 -5.80 -8.63
CA LYS A 172 -20.41 -6.07 -9.41
C LYS A 172 -20.43 -5.27 -10.72
N GLU A 173 -19.91 -4.05 -10.67
CA GLU A 173 -19.58 -3.26 -11.84
C GLU A 173 -18.05 -3.11 -11.87
N PHE A 174 -17.42 -3.48 -12.98
CA PHE A 174 -15.98 -3.34 -13.12
C PHE A 174 -15.53 -1.88 -12.94
N ASP A 175 -14.50 -1.65 -12.11
CA ASP A 175 -13.97 -0.35 -11.73
C ASP A 175 -14.97 0.59 -11.01
N ALA A 176 -16.01 0.10 -10.33
CA ALA A 176 -17.04 0.96 -9.75
C ALA A 176 -16.48 2.01 -8.77
N GLN A 177 -15.59 1.61 -7.84
CA GLN A 177 -14.95 2.57 -6.93
C GLN A 177 -14.09 3.59 -7.68
N ALA A 178 -13.29 3.15 -8.65
CA ALA A 178 -12.40 4.02 -9.42
C ALA A 178 -13.19 5.01 -10.31
N LYS A 179 -14.30 4.57 -10.92
CA LYS A 179 -15.23 5.41 -11.68
C LYS A 179 -15.92 6.45 -10.79
N ARG A 180 -16.41 6.03 -9.61
CA ARG A 180 -17.01 6.95 -8.62
C ARG A 180 -16.00 7.99 -8.16
N PHE A 181 -14.77 7.57 -7.88
CA PHE A 181 -13.68 8.47 -7.53
C PHE A 181 -13.41 9.48 -8.65
N HIS A 182 -13.19 9.01 -9.88
CA HIS A 182 -12.94 9.87 -11.05
C HIS A 182 -14.04 10.92 -11.23
N LYS A 183 -15.30 10.48 -11.22
CA LYS A 183 -16.47 11.35 -11.38
C LYS A 183 -16.53 12.43 -10.29
N GLU A 184 -16.29 12.04 -9.04
CA GLU A 184 -16.36 12.96 -7.89
C GLU A 184 -15.16 13.93 -7.87
N TYR A 185 -13.97 13.45 -8.21
CA TYR A 185 -12.77 14.27 -8.35
C TYR A 185 -12.94 15.34 -9.44
N GLU A 186 -13.41 14.93 -10.62
CA GLU A 186 -13.68 15.84 -11.73
C GLU A 186 -14.76 16.87 -11.41
N ARG A 187 -15.84 16.45 -10.72
CA ARG A 187 -16.88 17.37 -10.23
C ARG A 187 -16.27 18.46 -9.35
N ARG A 188 -15.47 18.08 -8.34
CA ARG A 188 -14.83 19.04 -7.42
C ARG A 188 -13.82 19.93 -8.13
N ARG A 189 -13.02 19.38 -9.06
CA ARG A 189 -12.07 20.16 -9.87
C ARG A 189 -12.78 21.22 -10.70
N VAL A 190 -13.91 20.87 -11.32
CA VAL A 190 -14.73 21.82 -12.10
C VAL A 190 -15.37 22.87 -11.19
N GLU A 191 -15.93 22.48 -10.04
CA GLU A 191 -16.49 23.41 -9.05
C GLU A 191 -15.44 24.41 -8.54
N GLU A 192 -14.24 23.93 -8.21
CA GLU A 192 -13.11 24.78 -7.78
C GLU A 192 -12.65 25.72 -8.91
N SER A 193 -12.51 25.20 -10.14
CA SER A 193 -12.16 26.02 -11.29
C SER A 193 -13.17 27.14 -11.52
N ARG A 194 -14.48 26.85 -11.45
CA ARG A 194 -15.55 27.86 -11.58
C ARG A 194 -15.52 28.90 -10.46
N ARG A 195 -15.20 28.48 -9.22
CA ARG A 195 -15.07 29.40 -8.09
C ARG A 195 -13.88 30.33 -8.26
N ARG A 196 -12.76 29.84 -8.80
CA ARG A 196 -11.53 30.62 -9.00
C ARG A 196 -11.62 31.58 -10.19
N ASP A 197 -12.19 31.11 -11.30
CA ASP A 197 -12.39 31.91 -12.51
C ASP A 197 -13.73 31.52 -13.18
N PRO A 198 -14.80 32.28 -12.92
CA PRO A 198 -16.13 32.00 -13.50
C PRO A 198 -16.20 32.15 -15.02
N VAL A 199 -15.24 32.83 -15.66
CA VAL A 199 -15.27 33.18 -17.08
C VAL A 199 -14.33 32.29 -17.90
N ALA A 200 -13.42 31.55 -17.24
CA ALA A 200 -12.53 30.62 -17.90
C ALA A 200 -13.30 29.52 -18.68
N PRO A 201 -12.84 29.16 -19.90
CA PRO A 201 -13.42 28.06 -20.65
C PRO A 201 -13.22 26.75 -19.88
N LEU A 202 -14.33 26.05 -19.62
CA LEU A 202 -14.31 24.76 -18.94
C LEU A 202 -13.79 23.68 -19.88
N SER A 203 -12.84 22.89 -19.41
CA SER A 203 -12.57 21.59 -20.02
C SER A 203 -13.57 20.60 -19.44
N ASP A 204 -14.45 20.07 -20.29
CA ASP A 204 -15.34 18.99 -19.87
C ASP A 204 -14.54 17.77 -19.44
N PRO A 205 -14.91 17.11 -18.32
CA PRO A 205 -14.24 15.91 -17.88
C PRO A 205 -14.41 14.78 -18.90
N GLN A 206 -13.31 14.12 -19.24
CA GLN A 206 -13.36 12.97 -20.14
C GLN A 206 -14.15 11.82 -19.48
N PRO A 207 -15.09 11.18 -20.20
CA PRO A 207 -15.72 9.93 -19.78
C PRO A 207 -14.69 8.84 -19.51
N TRP A 208 -15.02 7.92 -18.59
CA TRP A 208 -14.13 6.83 -18.18
C TRP A 208 -13.68 5.94 -19.36
N GLU A 209 -14.58 5.74 -20.32
CA GLU A 209 -14.42 4.82 -21.46
C GLU A 209 -13.33 5.26 -22.43
N ILE A 210 -13.06 6.57 -22.50
CA ILE A 210 -12.04 7.16 -23.39
C ILE A 210 -10.84 7.70 -22.61
N LEU A 211 -10.80 7.49 -21.28
CA LEU A 211 -9.73 7.94 -20.43
C LEU A 211 -8.45 7.15 -20.71
N PRO A 212 -7.28 7.81 -20.86
CA PRO A 212 -6.00 7.13 -21.01
C PRO A 212 -5.74 6.07 -19.92
N ASP A 213 -5.15 4.94 -20.29
CA ASP A 213 -4.89 3.79 -19.41
C ASP A 213 -4.16 4.18 -18.13
N GLN A 214 -3.17 5.07 -18.25
CA GLN A 214 -2.40 5.55 -17.13
C GLN A 214 -3.27 6.27 -16.08
N LEU A 215 -4.27 7.05 -16.53
CA LEU A 215 -5.20 7.72 -15.64
C LEU A 215 -6.19 6.73 -15.03
N ARG A 216 -6.65 5.72 -15.78
CA ARG A 216 -7.48 4.63 -15.23
C ARG A 216 -6.74 3.85 -14.14
N VAL A 217 -5.48 3.47 -14.39
CA VAL A 217 -4.61 2.82 -13.39
C VAL A 217 -4.39 3.72 -12.17
N SER A 218 -4.17 5.02 -12.37
CA SER A 218 -4.01 5.96 -11.27
C SER A 218 -5.26 6.04 -10.39
N ASN A 219 -6.46 6.13 -10.98
CA ASN A 219 -7.73 6.12 -10.26
C ASN A 219 -7.95 4.82 -9.47
N ARG A 220 -7.64 3.65 -10.07
CA ARG A 220 -7.68 2.35 -9.37
C ARG A 220 -6.75 2.31 -8.17
N ARG A 221 -5.53 2.84 -8.30
CA ARG A 221 -4.55 2.91 -7.20
C ARG A 221 -5.04 3.82 -6.06
N VAL A 222 -5.71 4.94 -6.38
CA VAL A 222 -6.29 5.82 -5.35
C VAL A 222 -7.45 5.13 -4.64
N ALA A 223 -8.34 4.46 -5.39
CA ALA A 223 -9.44 3.66 -4.83
C ALA A 223 -8.94 2.55 -3.90
N ALA A 224 -7.96 1.76 -4.33
CA ALA A 224 -7.35 0.73 -3.50
C ALA A 224 -6.72 1.28 -2.20
N HIS A 225 -6.27 2.54 -2.21
CA HIS A 225 -5.67 3.20 -1.05
C HIS A 225 -6.69 3.85 -0.09
N ILE A 226 -8.00 3.77 -0.37
CA ILE A 226 -9.05 4.31 0.52
C ILE A 226 -8.95 3.68 1.92
N ARG A 227 -8.66 2.38 2.02
CA ARG A 227 -8.54 1.70 3.32
C ARG A 227 -7.38 2.21 4.17
N ALA A 228 -6.24 2.48 3.55
CA ALA A 228 -5.09 3.07 4.23
C ALA A 228 -5.41 4.47 4.77
N LYS A 229 -6.13 5.30 3.99
CA LYS A 229 -6.58 6.62 4.44
C LYS A 229 -7.58 6.54 5.59
N ALA A 230 -8.55 5.63 5.52
CA ALA A 230 -9.50 5.42 6.59
C ALA A 230 -8.79 4.97 7.89
N HIS A 231 -7.86 4.01 7.79
CA HIS A 231 -7.07 3.56 8.92
C HIS A 231 -6.23 4.69 9.52
N ALA A 232 -5.56 5.49 8.68
CA ALA A 232 -4.80 6.66 9.13
C ALA A 232 -5.70 7.72 9.80
N ALA A 233 -6.98 7.80 9.44
CA ALA A 233 -7.98 8.65 10.08
C ALA A 233 -8.59 8.02 11.36
N GLY A 234 -8.07 6.88 11.82
CA GLY A 234 -8.52 6.20 13.05
C GLY A 234 -9.65 5.19 12.85
N TYR A 235 -9.96 4.79 11.61
CA TYR A 235 -10.89 3.69 11.37
C TYR A 235 -10.28 2.36 11.81
N ASP A 236 -11.01 1.60 12.63
CA ASP A 236 -10.59 0.28 13.09
C ASP A 236 -10.76 -0.78 11.98
N LEU A 237 -9.80 -0.77 11.06
CA LEU A 237 -9.70 -1.71 9.95
C LEU A 237 -9.57 -3.15 10.45
N GLY A 238 -8.90 -3.37 11.60
CA GLY A 238 -8.70 -4.69 12.18
C GLY A 238 -10.02 -5.31 12.65
N ALA A 239 -10.76 -4.60 13.52
CA ALA A 239 -12.04 -5.08 14.02
C ALA A 239 -13.06 -5.30 12.90
N TRP A 240 -13.07 -4.43 11.88
CA TRP A 240 -13.97 -4.61 10.74
C TRP A 240 -13.62 -5.86 9.91
N LEU A 241 -12.35 -6.04 9.54
CA LEU A 241 -11.91 -7.23 8.83
C LEU A 241 -12.17 -8.50 9.65
N ASP A 242 -12.04 -8.42 10.97
CA ASP A 242 -12.35 -9.53 11.86
C ASP A 242 -13.86 -9.82 11.96
N SER A 243 -14.71 -8.81 11.84
CA SER A 243 -16.18 -8.97 11.85
C SER A 243 -16.76 -9.44 10.52
N SER A 244 -16.07 -9.19 9.40
CA SER A 244 -16.55 -9.56 8.07
C SER A 244 -16.49 -11.08 7.87
N LYS A 245 -17.65 -11.69 7.62
CA LYS A 245 -17.75 -13.09 7.21
C LYS A 245 -17.76 -13.26 5.69
N ASP A 246 -17.90 -12.16 4.96
CA ASP A 246 -17.94 -12.14 3.50
C ASP A 246 -16.55 -11.92 2.90
N TRP A 247 -16.33 -12.54 1.75
CA TRP A 247 -15.08 -12.53 1.00
C TRP A 247 -14.79 -11.17 0.34
N GLY A 248 -15.83 -10.42 -0.04
CA GLY A 248 -15.71 -9.13 -0.73
C GLY A 248 -15.50 -7.98 0.25
N THR A 249 -14.24 -7.65 0.54
CA THR A 249 -13.87 -6.55 1.45
C THR A 249 -13.53 -5.26 0.72
N HIS A 250 -13.80 -5.20 -0.59
CA HIS A 250 -13.54 -4.05 -1.45
C HIS A 250 -14.05 -2.71 -0.87
N ASP A 251 -15.31 -2.68 -0.39
CA ASP A 251 -15.92 -1.48 0.18
C ASP A 251 -15.82 -1.47 1.70
N LEU A 252 -15.31 -0.36 2.23
CA LEU A 252 -15.44 -0.06 3.64
C LEU A 252 -16.89 0.31 3.99
N PRO A 253 -17.35 0.00 5.21
CA PRO A 253 -18.59 0.57 5.72
C PRO A 253 -18.43 2.09 5.91
N PRO A 254 -19.54 2.82 6.11
CA PRO A 254 -19.50 4.27 6.23
C PRO A 254 -18.51 4.75 7.29
N ALA A 255 -17.51 5.51 6.85
CA ALA A 255 -16.43 6.04 7.68
C ALA A 255 -16.13 7.52 7.41
N ALA A 256 -16.95 8.18 6.59
CA ALA A 256 -16.77 9.58 6.18
C ALA A 256 -16.44 10.53 7.33
N LYS A 257 -17.16 10.43 8.46
CA LYS A 257 -17.00 11.29 9.64
C LYS A 257 -15.57 11.35 10.21
N LEU A 258 -14.72 10.38 9.90
CA LEU A 258 -13.34 10.34 10.36
C LEU A 258 -12.43 11.19 9.47
N LEU A 259 -12.78 11.35 8.19
CA LEU A 259 -12.00 12.12 7.23
C LEU A 259 -12.43 13.60 7.22
N PRO A 260 -11.53 14.52 6.83
CA PRO A 260 -11.92 15.91 6.60
C PRO A 260 -12.73 16.06 5.31
N ASN A 261 -13.66 17.00 5.33
CA ASN A 261 -14.38 17.47 4.13
C ASN A 261 -14.65 18.98 4.14
N GLU A 262 -14.22 19.67 5.18
CA GLU A 262 -14.38 21.10 5.37
C GLU A 262 -13.68 21.88 4.24
N THR A 263 -14.19 23.08 3.94
CA THR A 263 -13.51 24.00 3.03
C THR A 263 -12.16 24.44 3.60
N ASP A 264 -11.26 24.95 2.75
CA ASP A 264 -9.95 25.43 3.22
C ASP A 264 -10.10 26.54 4.29
N GLU A 265 -11.17 27.34 4.23
CA GLU A 265 -11.46 28.41 5.18
C GLU A 265 -11.97 27.90 6.54
N GLU A 266 -12.70 26.79 6.55
CA GLU A 266 -13.28 26.18 7.76
C GLU A 266 -12.33 25.18 8.43
N LEU A 267 -11.32 24.71 7.70
CA LEU A 267 -10.39 23.68 8.14
C LEU A 267 -9.45 24.24 9.24
N ALA A 268 -9.70 23.86 10.48
CA ALA A 268 -8.96 24.35 11.65
C ALA A 268 -8.66 23.26 12.69
N GLY A 269 -7.75 23.54 13.61
CA GLY A 269 -7.43 22.69 14.76
C GLY A 269 -7.01 21.27 14.38
N GLU A 270 -7.54 20.28 15.11
CA GLU A 270 -7.24 18.85 14.89
C GLU A 270 -7.65 18.36 13.48
N ARG A 271 -8.72 18.92 12.91
CA ARG A 271 -9.17 18.58 11.55
C ARG A 271 -8.13 19.00 10.50
N ALA A 272 -7.51 20.17 10.68
CA ALA A 272 -6.43 20.66 9.81
C ALA A 272 -5.17 19.82 9.92
N ALA A 273 -4.78 19.46 11.14
CA ALA A 273 -3.65 18.54 11.37
C ALA A 273 -3.89 17.18 10.70
N LEU A 274 -5.10 16.63 10.84
CA LEU A 274 -5.46 15.37 10.17
C LEU A 274 -5.47 15.50 8.64
N MET A 275 -5.96 16.61 8.08
CA MET A 275 -5.88 16.85 6.63
C MET A 275 -4.44 16.86 6.15
N LEU A 276 -3.54 17.51 6.89
CA LEU A 276 -2.13 17.56 6.56
C LEU A 276 -1.51 16.15 6.53
N ASP A 277 -1.76 15.34 7.56
CA ASP A 277 -1.22 13.97 7.65
C ASP A 277 -1.76 13.07 6.53
N LEU A 278 -3.05 13.17 6.22
CA LEU A 278 -3.67 12.44 5.12
C LEU A 278 -3.17 12.92 3.76
N GLY A 279 -2.92 14.22 3.60
CA GLY A 279 -2.31 14.82 2.41
C GLY A 279 -0.90 14.27 2.16
N LYS A 280 -0.06 14.22 3.19
CA LYS A 280 1.27 13.59 3.13
C LYS A 280 1.18 12.13 2.72
N LEU A 281 0.22 11.39 3.28
CA LEU A 281 -0.01 9.98 2.94
C LEU A 281 -0.42 9.80 1.47
N GLU A 282 -1.33 10.64 0.96
CA GLU A 282 -1.73 10.58 -0.45
C GLU A 282 -0.59 10.98 -1.38
N HIS A 283 0.13 12.06 -1.07
CA HIS A 283 1.24 12.51 -1.90
C HIS A 283 2.35 11.45 -1.96
N ARG A 284 2.68 10.82 -0.83
CA ARG A 284 3.62 9.70 -0.82
C ARG A 284 3.13 8.54 -1.70
N ARG A 285 1.85 8.17 -1.61
CA ARG A 285 1.26 7.14 -2.48
C ARG A 285 1.36 7.55 -3.95
N TRP A 286 1.14 8.82 -4.27
CA TRP A 286 1.25 9.36 -5.62
C TRP A 286 2.66 9.36 -6.17
N MET A 287 3.64 9.83 -5.39
CA MET A 287 5.04 9.74 -5.77
C MET A 287 5.46 8.29 -6.04
N LEU A 288 5.11 7.34 -5.16
CA LEU A 288 5.44 5.92 -5.36
C LEU A 288 4.85 5.36 -6.66
N ASP A 289 3.59 5.67 -6.95
CA ASP A 289 2.91 5.28 -8.19
C ASP A 289 3.60 5.85 -9.43
N ARG A 290 3.98 7.14 -9.40
CA ARG A 290 4.74 7.79 -10.46
C ARG A 290 6.12 7.15 -10.64
N TYR A 291 6.89 6.96 -9.57
CA TYR A 291 8.23 6.37 -9.67
C TYR A 291 8.21 4.92 -10.17
N LEU A 292 7.25 4.11 -9.74
CA LEU A 292 7.08 2.73 -10.22
C LEU A 292 6.66 2.68 -11.70
N ASP A 293 5.99 3.73 -12.17
CA ASP A 293 5.65 3.93 -13.59
C ASP A 293 6.77 4.68 -14.36
N GLY A 294 7.96 4.82 -13.76
CA GLY A 294 9.16 5.36 -14.41
C GLY A 294 9.21 6.89 -14.53
N TRP A 295 8.35 7.61 -13.84
CA TRP A 295 8.42 9.08 -13.76
C TRP A 295 9.60 9.55 -12.92
N ARG A 296 10.06 10.78 -13.19
CA ARG A 296 11.23 11.39 -12.54
C ARG A 296 10.99 12.85 -12.21
N LYS A 297 11.71 13.35 -11.20
CA LYS A 297 11.67 14.78 -10.88
C LYS A 297 12.26 15.59 -12.04
N GLY A 298 11.59 16.66 -12.44
CA GLY A 298 12.05 17.54 -13.52
C GLY A 298 11.04 18.63 -13.85
N GLU A 299 11.35 19.43 -14.86
CA GLU A 299 10.36 20.33 -15.44
C GLU A 299 9.18 19.53 -15.99
N ARG A 300 8.02 20.15 -16.11
CA ARG A 300 6.81 19.43 -16.53
C ARG A 300 6.94 19.01 -18.00
N ASP A 301 7.16 17.72 -18.21
CA ASP A 301 7.13 17.06 -19.52
C ASP A 301 6.45 15.69 -19.39
N ASP A 302 5.17 15.62 -19.77
CA ASP A 302 4.39 14.40 -19.64
C ASP A 302 4.84 13.31 -20.64
N TYR A 303 5.46 13.69 -21.77
CA TYR A 303 6.00 12.74 -22.75
C TYR A 303 7.29 12.08 -22.23
N ALA A 304 8.18 12.88 -21.63
CA ALA A 304 9.39 12.39 -20.97
C ALA A 304 9.16 11.84 -19.55
N ARG A 305 7.91 11.83 -19.07
CA ARG A 305 7.49 11.41 -17.72
C ARG A 305 8.20 12.20 -16.61
N GLN A 306 8.27 13.51 -16.74
CA GLN A 306 8.87 14.42 -15.77
C GLN A 306 7.81 15.26 -15.05
N ARG A 307 7.95 15.40 -13.73
CA ARG A 307 7.07 16.23 -12.90
C ARG A 307 7.86 17.02 -11.84
N PRO A 308 7.54 18.31 -11.62
CA PRO A 308 8.19 19.10 -10.58
C PRO A 308 7.73 18.70 -9.18
N ASP A 309 6.47 18.24 -9.06
CA ASP A 309 5.82 17.89 -7.79
C ASP A 309 6.36 16.59 -7.17
N LEU A 310 7.34 15.91 -7.81
CA LEU A 310 8.01 14.73 -7.27
C LEU A 310 9.08 15.11 -6.23
N ILE A 311 8.61 15.78 -5.16
CA ILE A 311 9.37 16.29 -4.02
C ILE A 311 8.60 16.01 -2.72
N PRO A 312 9.25 16.09 -1.54
CA PRO A 312 8.55 15.96 -0.26
C PRO A 312 7.32 16.89 -0.16
N PHE A 313 6.27 16.42 0.51
CA PHE A 313 5.00 17.14 0.61
C PHE A 313 5.17 18.54 1.22
N GLU A 314 6.09 18.67 2.17
CA GLU A 314 6.42 19.92 2.86
C GLU A 314 6.98 20.99 1.92
N GLU A 315 7.62 20.58 0.82
CA GLU A 315 8.23 21.47 -0.18
C GLU A 315 7.26 21.88 -1.30
N LEU A 316 6.07 21.28 -1.33
CA LEU A 316 5.04 21.65 -2.32
C LEU A 316 4.50 23.05 -2.05
N ASP A 317 4.11 23.73 -3.13
CA ASP A 317 3.27 24.92 -3.02
C ASP A 317 1.85 24.57 -2.56
N GLU A 318 1.14 25.57 -2.03
CA GLU A 318 -0.22 25.37 -1.52
C GLU A 318 -1.22 24.95 -2.62
N THR A 319 -0.96 25.29 -3.88
CA THR A 319 -1.83 24.87 -5.00
C THR A 319 -1.72 23.36 -5.25
N SER A 320 -0.52 22.80 -5.09
CA SER A 320 -0.25 21.39 -5.31
C SER A 320 -0.73 20.55 -4.14
N LYS A 321 -0.55 21.02 -2.89
CA LYS A 321 -1.14 20.36 -1.70
C LYS A 321 -2.67 20.24 -1.79
N LYS A 322 -3.35 21.24 -2.36
CA LYS A 322 -4.81 21.19 -2.57
C LYS A 322 -5.27 20.04 -3.47
N LYS A 323 -4.42 19.56 -4.38
CA LYS A 323 -4.72 18.37 -5.19
C LYS A 323 -4.88 17.15 -4.29
N ASP A 324 -3.97 16.95 -3.34
CA ASP A 324 -4.04 15.87 -2.36
C ASP A 324 -5.22 16.03 -1.41
N TYR A 325 -5.48 17.25 -0.92
CA TYR A 325 -6.65 17.54 -0.08
C TYR A 325 -7.96 17.23 -0.82
N THR A 326 -8.02 17.51 -2.12
CA THR A 326 -9.17 17.13 -2.96
C THR A 326 -9.36 15.61 -2.98
N VAL A 327 -8.28 14.83 -3.12
CA VAL A 327 -8.37 13.35 -3.03
C VAL A 327 -8.92 12.89 -1.67
N ILE A 328 -8.53 13.54 -0.57
CA ILE A 328 -9.05 13.23 0.77
C ILE A 328 -10.54 13.54 0.88
N ARG A 329 -10.97 14.71 0.39
CA ARG A 329 -12.39 15.10 0.38
C ARG A 329 -13.25 14.21 -0.51
N VAL A 330 -12.73 13.79 -1.67
CA VAL A 330 -13.37 12.78 -2.53
C VAL A 330 -13.51 11.46 -1.76
N THR A 331 -12.45 11.03 -1.07
CA THR A 331 -12.49 9.82 -0.23
C THR A 331 -13.55 9.91 0.85
N HIS A 332 -13.69 11.06 1.53
CA HIS A 332 -14.80 11.31 2.46
C HIS A 332 -16.15 11.07 1.80
N THR A 333 -16.44 11.73 0.66
CA THR A 333 -17.71 11.58 -0.06
C THR A 333 -17.98 10.13 -0.49
N LEU A 334 -16.95 9.40 -0.92
CA LEU A 334 -17.11 7.98 -1.28
C LEU A 334 -17.51 7.10 -0.08
N LEU A 335 -17.05 7.47 1.13
CA LEU A 335 -17.32 6.80 2.41
C LEU A 335 -18.57 7.33 3.14
N GLU A 336 -19.29 8.31 2.58
CA GLU A 336 -20.62 8.73 3.08
C GLU A 336 -21.68 7.68 2.70
N GLY A 337 -21.44 6.94 1.62
CA GLY A 337 -22.36 5.98 1.06
C GLY A 337 -22.62 4.79 1.98
N LYS A 338 -23.90 4.43 2.15
CA LYS A 338 -24.29 3.09 2.63
C LYS A 338 -23.62 2.05 1.72
N SER A 339 -22.97 1.04 2.30
CA SER A 339 -22.30 -0.05 1.58
C SER A 339 -23.09 -0.48 0.34
N PRO A 340 -22.46 -0.67 -0.83
CA PRO A 340 -23.16 -1.18 -1.99
C PRO A 340 -23.70 -2.58 -1.66
N GLY A 341 -25.03 -2.69 -1.58
CA GLY A 341 -25.74 -3.86 -1.06
C GLY A 341 -26.66 -3.60 0.14
N GLY A 342 -26.56 -2.42 0.78
CA GLY A 342 -27.51 -1.99 1.79
C GLY A 342 -28.89 -1.77 1.18
N LYS A 343 -29.88 -2.61 1.52
CA LYS A 343 -31.29 -2.41 1.12
C LYS A 343 -31.69 -0.96 1.42
N TRP A 344 -32.36 -0.33 0.45
CA TRP A 344 -33.12 0.90 0.72
C TRP A 344 -34.05 0.61 1.88
N ARG A 345 -33.89 1.35 2.99
CA ARG A 345 -34.90 1.36 4.04
C ARG A 345 -36.10 2.11 3.47
N SER A 346 -37.18 1.37 3.24
CA SER A 346 -38.53 1.88 3.00
C SER A 346 -38.96 2.82 4.12
#